data_AF-A0AAQ0CVV7-F1
#
_entry.id   AF-A0AAQ0CVV7-F1
#
_cell.length_a   1.000
_cell.length_b   1.000
_cell.length_c   1.000
_cell.angle_alpha   90.00
_cell.angle_beta   90.00
_cell.angle_gamma   90.00
#
_symmetry.space_group_name_H-M   'P 1'
#
loop_
_entity.id
_entity.type
_entity.pdbx_description
1 polymer ?
#
loop_
_entity_poly.entity_id
_entity_poly.type
_entity_poly.pdbx_seq_one_letter_code
_entity_poly.pdbx_strand_id
1 'polypeptide(L)'
;MSVIHAIGDEGFVDLSAALERLDPDFKRLLIEGAYADIIARPNLSLKHRELVTVAVLATMGNTDGALKYHAGGMLNTGWAPHAVLDAAFETLHYAGVPVAMAAMRHIVALLRERDIDIGLDVDLFKDSEAAIATLLQRRPRPFNALTPKERRLTALAIVIACENRHDAVRAHVNACLHAGWTRSELTEVLIQLTGYIGWPLILPVSRIVLDVFDAFGALNGAQDGSAEIQANAPTEQHALQRDLCPPPAVGGFADMSSAIARGVDRLASAASGDEPVEHAKARHLTSIACLTCLARNADAHSLTTHIGDARRSGASRHEIVETIVGALPHAGVLAVQWALAVAHQSFASADRHAAREHGNVLA
;
A
#
# COMPACT_ATOMS: atom_id res chain seq x y z
N MET A 1 -2.21 -32.26 -10.83
CA MET A 1 -2.44 -31.96 -9.41
C MET A 1 -3.37 -30.77 -9.33
N SER A 2 -4.29 -30.70 -8.37
CA SER A 2 -5.07 -29.48 -8.19
C SER A 2 -4.15 -28.35 -7.72
N VAL A 3 -4.49 -27.10 -8.06
CA VAL A 3 -3.73 -25.91 -7.69
C VAL A 3 -3.52 -25.81 -6.19
N ILE A 4 -4.54 -26.18 -5.39
CA ILE A 4 -4.47 -26.20 -3.92
C ILE A 4 -3.32 -27.08 -3.44
N HIS A 5 -3.20 -28.33 -3.91
CA HIS A 5 -2.10 -29.21 -3.52
C HIS A 5 -0.72 -28.70 -3.97
N ALA A 6 -0.66 -27.99 -5.10
CA ALA A 6 0.59 -27.38 -5.58
C ALA A 6 1.04 -26.19 -4.72
N ILE A 7 0.10 -25.45 -4.12
CA ILE A 7 0.37 -24.38 -3.14
C ILE A 7 0.68 -25.01 -1.78
N GLY A 8 -0.08 -26.02 -1.37
CA GLY A 8 0.05 -26.75 -0.12
C GLY A 8 -1.31 -26.91 0.58
N ASP A 9 -1.40 -27.94 1.41
CA ASP A 9 -2.63 -28.28 2.14
C ASP A 9 -2.65 -27.67 3.57
N GLU A 10 -1.46 -27.46 4.15
CA GLU A 10 -1.28 -26.84 5.46
C GLU A 10 -1.90 -25.43 5.48
N GLY A 11 -2.84 -25.18 6.40
CA GLY A 11 -3.57 -23.91 6.50
C GLY A 11 -4.83 -23.82 5.63
N PHE A 12 -4.88 -24.49 4.48
CA PHE A 12 -6.09 -24.56 3.66
C PHE A 12 -7.15 -25.50 4.24
N VAL A 13 -6.72 -26.61 4.86
CA VAL A 13 -7.63 -27.59 5.48
C VAL A 13 -8.50 -26.94 6.56
N ASP A 14 -7.89 -26.18 7.47
CA ASP A 14 -8.61 -25.52 8.56
C ASP A 14 -9.58 -24.44 8.04
N LEU A 15 -9.13 -23.65 7.06
CA LEU A 15 -9.98 -22.65 6.39
C LEU A 15 -11.19 -23.32 5.69
N SER A 16 -10.94 -24.39 4.95
CA SER A 16 -11.97 -25.17 4.26
C SER A 16 -13.02 -25.73 5.24
N ALA A 17 -12.58 -26.29 6.38
CA ALA A 17 -13.48 -26.80 7.41
C ALA A 17 -14.28 -25.67 8.10
N ALA A 18 -13.65 -24.52 8.34
CA ALA A 18 -14.32 -23.36 8.91
C ALA A 18 -15.39 -22.79 7.96
N LEU A 19 -15.07 -22.68 6.67
CA LEU A 19 -16.02 -22.19 5.66
C LEU A 19 -17.18 -23.16 5.46
N GLU A 20 -16.94 -24.47 5.43
CA GLU A 20 -18.01 -25.48 5.36
C GLU A 20 -19.01 -25.32 6.51
N ARG A 21 -18.50 -25.06 7.73
CA ARG A 21 -19.34 -24.85 8.93
C ARG A 21 -20.08 -23.52 8.90
N LEU A 22 -19.51 -22.50 8.26
CA LEU A 22 -20.10 -21.17 8.15
C LEU A 22 -21.20 -21.17 7.09
N ASP A 23 -20.84 -21.56 5.86
CA ASP A 23 -21.72 -21.70 4.71
C ASP A 23 -21.02 -22.55 3.62
N PRO A 24 -21.53 -23.75 3.29
CA PRO A 24 -20.97 -24.58 2.23
C PRO A 24 -20.89 -23.87 0.86
N ASP A 25 -21.82 -22.97 0.54
CA ASP A 25 -21.76 -22.20 -0.70
C ASP A 25 -20.61 -21.19 -0.69
N PHE A 26 -20.27 -20.62 0.48
CA PHE A 26 -19.11 -19.74 0.58
C PHE A 26 -17.81 -20.50 0.33
N LYS A 27 -17.66 -21.69 0.91
CA LYS A 27 -16.53 -22.58 0.59
C LYS A 27 -16.48 -22.92 -0.90
N ARG A 28 -17.62 -23.29 -1.49
CA ARG A 28 -17.72 -23.61 -2.92
C ARG A 28 -17.28 -22.43 -3.79
N LEU A 29 -17.76 -21.22 -3.52
CA LEU A 29 -17.37 -20.00 -4.23
C LEU A 29 -15.87 -19.72 -4.13
N LEU A 30 -15.26 -19.94 -2.96
CA LEU A 30 -13.81 -19.81 -2.81
C LEU A 30 -13.06 -20.85 -3.64
N ILE A 31 -13.44 -22.13 -3.56
CA ILE A 31 -12.74 -23.22 -4.26
C ILE A 31 -12.92 -23.09 -5.77
N GLU A 32 -14.15 -22.98 -6.25
CA GLU A 32 -14.48 -22.92 -7.68
C GLU A 32 -14.02 -21.62 -8.30
N GLY A 33 -14.31 -20.49 -7.66
CA GLY A 33 -14.01 -19.16 -8.20
C GLY A 33 -12.56 -18.74 -8.05
N ALA A 34 -11.96 -18.93 -6.87
CA ALA A 34 -10.57 -18.50 -6.66
C ALA A 34 -9.58 -19.56 -7.17
N TYR A 35 -9.65 -20.79 -6.65
CA TYR A 35 -8.61 -21.79 -6.92
C TYR A 35 -8.78 -22.54 -8.24
N ALA A 36 -10.00 -22.92 -8.61
CA ALA A 36 -10.27 -23.69 -9.82
C ALA A 36 -10.42 -22.84 -11.08
N ASP A 37 -10.77 -21.55 -10.94
CA ASP A 37 -10.77 -20.57 -12.04
C ASP A 37 -9.54 -19.66 -11.94
N ILE A 38 -9.59 -18.56 -11.18
CA ILE A 38 -8.60 -17.48 -11.23
C ILE A 38 -7.15 -17.97 -11.14
N ILE A 39 -6.81 -18.78 -10.13
CA ILE A 39 -5.44 -19.22 -9.89
C ILE A 39 -5.01 -20.30 -10.89
N ALA A 40 -5.95 -21.07 -11.44
CA ALA A 40 -5.68 -22.12 -12.43
C ALA A 40 -5.41 -21.58 -13.84
N ARG A 41 -5.73 -20.31 -14.12
CA ARG A 41 -5.55 -19.70 -15.45
C ARG A 41 -4.08 -19.72 -15.90
N PRO A 42 -3.78 -20.17 -17.13
CA PRO A 42 -2.42 -20.51 -17.57
C PRO A 42 -1.55 -19.31 -17.96
N ASN A 43 -2.16 -18.13 -18.16
CA ASN A 43 -1.49 -16.94 -18.70
C ASN A 43 -0.49 -16.28 -17.72
N LEU A 44 -0.51 -16.67 -16.44
CA LEU A 44 0.50 -16.33 -15.45
C LEU A 44 0.79 -17.58 -14.63
N SER A 45 2.08 -17.95 -14.55
CA SER A 45 2.46 -19.19 -13.86
C SER A 45 2.11 -19.14 -12.37
N LEU A 46 1.79 -20.29 -11.80
CA LEU A 46 1.48 -20.41 -10.37
C LEU A 46 2.60 -19.83 -9.49
N LYS A 47 3.87 -20.05 -9.89
CA LYS A 47 5.05 -19.49 -9.25
C LYS A 47 4.99 -17.95 -9.14
N HIS A 48 4.56 -17.25 -10.20
CA HIS A 48 4.43 -15.78 -10.17
C HIS A 48 3.13 -15.30 -9.50
N ARG A 49 2.06 -16.10 -9.52
CA ARG A 49 0.84 -15.81 -8.75
C ARG A 49 1.14 -15.77 -7.26
N GLU A 50 1.85 -16.78 -6.73
CA GLU A 50 2.24 -16.81 -5.32
C GLU A 50 3.16 -15.63 -4.95
N LEU A 51 4.09 -15.24 -5.85
CA LEU A 51 4.94 -14.07 -5.65
C LEU A 51 4.12 -12.78 -5.47
N VAL A 52 3.16 -12.55 -6.37
CA VAL A 52 2.27 -11.37 -6.33
C VAL A 52 1.39 -11.41 -5.08
N THR A 53 0.84 -12.57 -4.75
CA THR A 53 0.01 -12.77 -3.56
C THR A 53 0.77 -12.44 -2.27
N VAL A 54 1.97 -12.99 -2.09
CA VAL A 54 2.81 -12.72 -0.90
C VAL A 54 3.14 -11.24 -0.79
N ALA A 55 3.48 -10.58 -1.90
CA ALA A 55 3.77 -9.16 -1.94
C ALA A 55 2.59 -8.30 -1.46
N VAL A 56 1.36 -8.63 -1.89
CA VAL A 56 0.14 -7.93 -1.48
C VAL A 56 -0.25 -8.22 -0.04
N LEU A 57 -0.24 -9.48 0.39
CA LEU A 57 -0.57 -9.85 1.78
C LEU A 57 0.40 -9.21 2.79
N ALA A 58 1.69 -9.20 2.46
CA ALA A 58 2.69 -8.49 3.24
C ALA A 58 2.36 -6.99 3.34
N THR A 59 2.01 -6.34 2.23
CA THR A 59 1.70 -4.90 2.17
C THR A 59 0.44 -4.50 2.93
N MET A 60 -0.58 -5.35 2.92
CA MET A 60 -1.83 -5.14 3.65
C MET A 60 -1.67 -5.35 5.16
N GLY A 61 -0.55 -5.92 5.60
CA GLY A 61 -0.37 -6.30 7.00
C GLY A 61 -1.20 -7.51 7.42
N ASN A 62 -1.73 -8.28 6.46
CA ASN A 62 -2.46 -9.52 6.72
C ASN A 62 -1.46 -10.68 6.94
N THR A 63 -0.60 -10.51 7.95
CA THR A 63 0.63 -11.29 8.08
C THR A 63 0.45 -12.63 8.78
N ASP A 64 -0.76 -13.04 9.15
CA ASP A 64 -1.01 -14.25 9.94
C ASP A 64 -1.05 -15.54 9.09
N GLY A 65 -2.21 -16.18 8.93
CA GLY A 65 -2.37 -17.45 8.25
C GLY A 65 -2.24 -17.34 6.73
N ALA A 66 -2.84 -16.33 6.12
CA ALA A 66 -2.84 -16.19 4.65
C ALA A 66 -1.43 -15.93 4.09
N LEU A 67 -0.65 -15.05 4.72
CA LEU A 67 0.72 -14.78 4.30
C LEU A 67 1.59 -16.03 4.43
N LYS A 68 1.49 -16.75 5.56
CA LYS A 68 2.23 -18.01 5.76
C LYS A 68 1.84 -19.07 4.74
N TYR A 69 0.55 -19.21 4.44
CA TYR A 69 0.03 -20.15 3.44
C TYR A 69 0.68 -19.92 2.07
N HIS A 70 0.60 -18.68 1.56
CA HIS A 70 1.13 -18.35 0.24
C HIS A 70 2.67 -18.24 0.21
N ALA A 71 3.31 -17.91 1.33
CA ALA A 71 4.77 -18.04 1.45
C ALA A 71 5.21 -19.51 1.36
N GLY A 72 4.44 -20.43 1.96
CA GLY A 72 4.59 -21.88 1.76
C GLY A 72 4.37 -22.28 0.30
N GLY A 73 3.35 -21.69 -0.34
CA GLY A 73 3.08 -21.80 -1.78
C GLY A 73 4.24 -21.39 -2.66
N MET A 74 4.91 -20.28 -2.34
CA MET A 74 6.13 -19.89 -3.05
C MET A 74 7.22 -20.97 -2.94
N LEU A 75 7.46 -21.52 -1.76
CA LEU A 75 8.44 -22.60 -1.57
C LEU A 75 8.05 -23.85 -2.38
N ASN A 76 6.78 -24.25 -2.30
CA ASN A 76 6.25 -25.46 -2.95
C ASN A 76 6.24 -25.34 -4.48
N THR A 77 6.16 -24.12 -5.01
CA THR A 77 6.27 -23.81 -6.45
C THR A 77 7.71 -23.56 -6.92
N GLY A 78 8.70 -23.82 -6.06
CA GLY A 78 10.12 -23.84 -6.40
C GLY A 78 10.83 -22.48 -6.29
N TRP A 79 10.37 -21.58 -5.43
CA TRP A 79 11.16 -20.42 -5.02
C TRP A 79 12.18 -20.79 -3.94
N ALA A 80 13.35 -20.17 -3.99
CA ALA A 80 14.31 -20.25 -2.89
C ALA A 80 13.75 -19.51 -1.65
N PRO A 81 14.05 -19.95 -0.42
CA PRO A 81 13.65 -19.26 0.81
C PRO A 81 14.00 -17.77 0.82
N HIS A 82 15.22 -17.45 0.34
CA HIS A 82 15.68 -16.07 0.20
C HIS A 82 14.80 -15.23 -0.76
N ALA A 83 14.16 -15.83 -1.77
CA ALA A 83 13.25 -15.11 -2.67
C ALA A 83 11.91 -14.76 -2.01
N VAL A 84 11.42 -15.63 -1.11
CA VAL A 84 10.22 -15.35 -0.30
C VAL A 84 10.47 -14.17 0.64
N LEU A 85 11.64 -14.17 1.28
CA LEU A 85 12.11 -13.07 2.11
C LEU A 85 12.34 -11.79 1.30
N ASP A 86 12.92 -11.89 0.10
CA ASP A 86 13.13 -10.74 -0.78
C ASP A 86 11.81 -10.11 -1.23
N ALA A 87 10.76 -10.91 -1.47
CA ALA A 87 9.42 -10.43 -1.81
C ALA A 87 8.78 -9.60 -0.67
N ALA A 88 8.90 -10.04 0.58
CA ALA A 88 8.46 -9.26 1.73
C ALA A 88 9.38 -8.05 1.98
N PHE A 89 10.68 -8.15 1.70
CA PHE A 89 11.61 -7.04 1.85
C PHE A 89 11.31 -5.90 0.87
N GLU A 90 10.76 -6.16 -0.32
CA GLU A 90 10.34 -5.11 -1.26
C GLU A 90 9.34 -4.14 -0.63
N THR A 91 8.48 -4.59 0.30
CA THR A 91 7.48 -3.72 0.94
C THR A 91 8.14 -2.62 1.78
N LEU A 92 9.42 -2.77 2.16
CA LEU A 92 10.17 -1.76 2.92
C LEU A 92 10.14 -0.40 2.24
N HIS A 93 10.34 -0.37 0.92
CA HIS A 93 10.45 0.87 0.15
C HIS A 93 9.09 1.55 -0.01
N TYR A 94 8.02 0.77 -0.19
CA TYR A 94 6.71 1.31 -0.56
C TYR A 94 5.76 1.47 0.62
N ALA A 95 5.85 0.60 1.62
CA ALA A 95 4.95 0.51 2.77
C ALA A 95 5.66 0.73 4.12
N GLY A 96 6.98 0.92 4.12
CA GLY A 96 7.77 1.26 5.31
C GLY A 96 8.31 0.06 6.10
N VAL A 97 9.17 0.36 7.06
CA VAL A 97 9.86 -0.60 7.93
C VAL A 97 8.89 -1.46 8.73
N PRO A 98 7.84 -0.93 9.40
CA PRO A 98 6.97 -1.76 10.23
C PRO A 98 6.28 -2.88 9.45
N VAL A 99 5.82 -2.59 8.23
CA VAL A 99 5.13 -3.54 7.34
C VAL A 99 6.08 -4.64 6.88
N ALA A 100 7.26 -4.27 6.37
CA ALA A 100 8.27 -5.24 5.94
C ALA A 100 8.69 -6.15 7.09
N MET A 101 8.98 -5.58 8.25
CA MET A 101 9.46 -6.33 9.42
C MET A 101 8.40 -7.30 9.95
N ALA A 102 7.12 -6.91 9.93
CA ALA A 102 6.03 -7.81 10.28
C ALA A 102 5.97 -9.01 9.34
N ALA A 103 5.91 -8.78 8.03
CA ALA A 103 5.87 -9.87 7.04
C ALA A 103 7.08 -10.81 7.15
N MET A 104 8.27 -10.23 7.30
CA MET A 104 9.52 -10.98 7.44
C MET A 104 9.52 -11.89 8.67
N ARG A 105 9.02 -11.42 9.83
CA ARG A 105 8.92 -12.27 11.03
C ARG A 105 8.03 -13.50 10.82
N HIS A 106 6.91 -13.34 10.12
CA HIS A 106 6.01 -14.46 9.84
C HIS A 106 6.60 -15.45 8.83
N ILE A 107 7.33 -14.97 7.82
CA ILE A 107 8.04 -15.84 6.87
C ILE A 107 9.19 -16.57 7.56
N VAL A 108 9.99 -15.91 8.40
CA VAL A 108 11.04 -16.56 9.19
C VAL A 108 10.46 -17.62 10.13
N ALA A 109 9.31 -17.34 10.77
CA ALA A 109 8.62 -18.34 11.59
C ALA A 109 8.21 -19.56 10.76
N LEU A 110 7.63 -19.37 9.57
CA LEU A 110 7.31 -20.46 8.64
C LEU A 110 8.55 -21.27 8.24
N LEU A 111 9.66 -20.61 7.93
CA LEU A 111 10.90 -21.30 7.54
C LEU A 111 11.44 -22.15 8.69
N ARG A 112 11.37 -21.65 9.93
CA ARG A 112 11.72 -22.42 11.14
C ARG A 112 10.78 -23.59 11.37
N GLU A 113 9.47 -23.38 11.19
CA GLU A 113 8.44 -24.43 11.29
C GLU A 113 8.67 -25.57 10.28
N ARG A 114 9.36 -25.29 9.17
CA ARG A 114 9.72 -26.26 8.13
C ARG A 114 11.17 -26.75 8.20
N ASP A 115 11.89 -26.46 9.28
CA ASP A 115 13.31 -26.80 9.47
C ASP A 115 14.23 -26.33 8.31
N ILE A 116 13.87 -25.21 7.68
CA ILE A 116 14.65 -24.59 6.60
C ILE A 116 15.65 -23.59 7.20
N ASP A 117 16.92 -23.99 7.26
CA ASP A 117 18.00 -23.09 7.61
C ASP A 117 18.35 -22.18 6.41
N ILE A 118 18.38 -20.88 6.68
CA ILE A 118 18.73 -19.83 5.71
C ILE A 118 20.11 -19.22 5.98
N GLY A 119 20.85 -19.74 6.97
CA GLY A 119 22.20 -19.29 7.29
C GLY A 119 22.28 -17.83 7.75
N LEU A 120 21.16 -17.29 8.24
CA LEU A 120 21.04 -15.93 8.72
C LEU A 120 21.08 -15.92 10.25
N ASP A 121 21.88 -15.02 10.82
CA ASP A 121 21.89 -14.80 12.25
C ASP A 121 20.48 -14.37 12.71
N VAL A 122 20.06 -14.86 13.87
CA VAL A 122 18.68 -14.86 14.39
C VAL A 122 18.10 -13.44 14.55
N ASP A 123 18.94 -12.41 14.42
CA ASP A 123 18.70 -11.01 14.81
C ASP A 123 18.57 -10.00 13.66
N LEU A 124 18.52 -10.43 12.38
CA LEU A 124 18.41 -9.52 11.20
C LEU A 124 17.31 -8.46 11.29
N PHE A 125 16.30 -8.70 12.11
CA PHE A 125 15.09 -7.89 12.20
C PHE A 125 14.75 -7.44 13.63
N LYS A 126 15.72 -7.47 14.56
CA LYS A 126 15.56 -6.82 15.86
C LYS A 126 15.83 -5.32 15.78
N ASP A 127 16.76 -4.92 14.92
CA ASP A 127 17.15 -3.53 14.75
C ASP A 127 16.46 -2.88 13.54
N SER A 128 15.37 -2.15 13.79
CA SER A 128 14.73 -1.26 12.82
C SER A 128 15.74 -0.32 12.13
N GLU A 129 16.82 0.04 12.81
CA GLU A 129 17.95 0.83 12.29
C GLU A 129 18.60 0.22 11.04
N ALA A 130 18.77 -1.10 10.97
CA ALA A 130 19.35 -1.74 9.79
C ALA A 130 18.42 -1.67 8.57
N ALA A 131 17.11 -1.83 8.81
CA ALA A 131 16.09 -1.65 7.77
C ALA A 131 16.02 -0.19 7.30
N ILE A 132 16.08 0.76 8.23
CA ILE A 132 16.15 2.21 7.92
C ILE A 132 17.40 2.52 7.11
N ALA A 133 18.57 2.03 7.52
CA ALA A 133 19.81 2.25 6.78
C ALA A 133 19.73 1.70 5.35
N THR A 134 19.09 0.55 5.15
CA THR A 134 18.89 -0.02 3.81
C THR A 134 17.89 0.79 2.98
N LEU A 135 16.77 1.21 3.58
CA LEU A 135 15.79 2.10 2.94
C LEU A 135 16.42 3.42 2.48
N LEU A 136 17.32 3.97 3.30
CA LEU A 136 18.11 5.17 3.00
C LEU A 136 19.32 4.89 2.08
N GLN A 137 19.45 3.67 1.55
CA GLN A 137 20.53 3.23 0.66
C GLN A 137 21.95 3.35 1.26
N ARG A 138 22.04 3.42 2.60
CA ARG A 138 23.30 3.48 3.36
C ARG A 138 23.89 2.08 3.60
N ARG A 139 23.12 1.03 3.35
CA ARG A 139 23.54 -0.37 3.42
C ARG A 139 23.00 -1.15 2.22
N PRO A 140 23.71 -2.20 1.78
CA PRO A 140 23.23 -3.08 0.73
C PRO A 140 22.03 -3.90 1.21
N ARG A 141 21.25 -4.39 0.25
CA ARG A 141 20.12 -5.28 0.54
C ARG A 141 20.62 -6.60 1.13
N PRO A 142 19.91 -7.16 2.13
CA PRO A 142 20.25 -8.46 2.70
C PRO A 142 19.98 -9.61 1.74
N PHE A 143 19.01 -9.43 0.82
CA PHE A 143 18.59 -10.44 -0.16
C PHE A 143 18.60 -9.84 -1.56
N ASN A 144 18.91 -10.69 -2.54
CA ASN A 144 18.88 -10.37 -3.96
C ASN A 144 18.55 -11.64 -4.77
N ALA A 145 17.58 -12.41 -4.29
CA ALA A 145 17.24 -13.72 -4.85
C ALA A 145 16.20 -13.60 -5.98
N LEU A 146 15.37 -12.54 -5.98
CA LEU A 146 14.52 -12.23 -7.11
C LEU A 146 15.34 -11.66 -8.27
N THR A 147 14.97 -11.98 -9.50
CA THR A 147 15.51 -11.32 -10.69
C THR A 147 15.01 -9.88 -10.79
N PRO A 148 15.69 -9.00 -11.56
CA PRO A 148 15.17 -7.66 -11.83
C PRO A 148 13.77 -7.65 -12.46
N LYS A 149 13.41 -8.66 -13.26
CA LYS A 149 12.09 -8.80 -13.87
C LYS A 149 11.03 -9.12 -12.82
N GLU A 150 11.31 -10.07 -11.93
CA GLU A 150 10.41 -10.49 -10.85
C GLU A 150 10.22 -9.37 -9.82
N ARG A 151 11.28 -8.65 -9.43
CA ARG A 151 11.16 -7.49 -8.55
C ARG A 151 10.22 -6.41 -9.06
N ARG A 152 10.18 -6.18 -10.38
CA ARG A 152 9.25 -5.20 -10.98
C ARG A 152 7.80 -5.66 -10.83
N LEU A 153 7.54 -6.96 -11.01
CA LEU A 153 6.22 -7.56 -10.78
C LEU A 153 5.81 -7.44 -9.31
N THR A 154 6.72 -7.77 -8.39
CA THR A 154 6.53 -7.62 -6.94
C THR A 154 6.21 -6.17 -6.57
N ALA A 155 7.00 -5.22 -7.07
CA ALA A 155 6.78 -3.80 -6.83
C ALA A 155 5.42 -3.32 -7.37
N LEU A 156 5.02 -3.76 -8.56
CA LEU A 156 3.70 -3.44 -9.11
C LEU A 156 2.57 -3.92 -8.18
N ALA A 157 2.65 -5.17 -7.71
CA ALA A 157 1.67 -5.74 -6.78
C ALA A 157 1.57 -4.92 -5.48
N ILE A 158 2.71 -4.57 -4.89
CA ILE A 158 2.79 -3.74 -3.68
C ILE A 158 2.18 -2.35 -3.93
N VAL A 159 2.53 -1.69 -5.03
CA VAL A 159 2.04 -0.35 -5.37
C VAL A 159 0.52 -0.33 -5.56
N ILE A 160 -0.04 -1.37 -6.19
CA ILE A 160 -1.51 -1.53 -6.31
C ILE A 160 -2.12 -1.66 -4.91
N ALA A 161 -1.55 -2.49 -4.04
CA ALA A 161 -2.01 -2.68 -2.65
C ALA A 161 -1.78 -1.46 -1.75
N CYS A 162 -0.94 -0.51 -2.15
CA CYS A 162 -0.72 0.74 -1.43
C CYS A 162 -1.82 1.79 -1.63
N GLU A 163 -2.86 1.51 -2.44
CA GLU A 163 -4.09 2.32 -2.63
C GLU A 163 -3.91 3.79 -3.03
N ASN A 164 -4.77 4.30 -3.91
CA ASN A 164 -4.76 5.70 -4.34
C ASN A 164 -3.39 6.18 -4.89
N ARG A 165 -2.58 5.27 -5.46
CA ARG A 165 -1.26 5.53 -6.04
C ARG A 165 -1.25 5.45 -7.56
N HIS A 166 -2.24 6.07 -8.21
CA HIS A 166 -2.49 5.91 -9.65
C HIS A 166 -1.27 6.23 -10.53
N ASP A 167 -0.52 7.28 -10.21
CA ASP A 167 0.68 7.64 -10.98
C ASP A 167 1.82 6.63 -10.79
N ALA A 168 1.98 6.11 -9.57
CA ALA A 168 2.95 5.05 -9.31
C ALA A 168 2.53 3.75 -10.03
N VAL A 169 1.25 3.39 -10.01
CA VAL A 169 0.73 2.25 -10.78
C VAL A 169 1.09 2.41 -12.26
N ARG A 170 0.82 3.59 -12.86
CA ARG A 170 1.20 3.87 -14.26
C ARG A 170 2.69 3.68 -14.52
N ALA A 171 3.54 4.17 -13.62
CA ALA A 171 5.00 4.00 -13.74
C ALA A 171 5.43 2.53 -13.63
N HIS A 172 4.86 1.78 -12.68
CA HIS A 172 5.21 0.39 -12.42
C HIS A 172 4.69 -0.58 -13.50
N VAL A 173 3.52 -0.32 -14.09
CA VAL A 173 3.03 -1.08 -15.26
C VAL A 173 3.97 -0.88 -16.45
N ASN A 174 4.35 0.37 -16.75
CA ASN A 174 5.33 0.67 -17.80
C ASN A 174 6.67 -0.04 -17.54
N ALA A 175 7.16 0.02 -16.30
CA ALA A 175 8.38 -0.67 -15.88
C ALA A 175 8.29 -2.18 -16.11
N CYS A 176 7.14 -2.81 -15.87
CA CYS A 176 6.93 -4.23 -16.11
C CYS A 176 6.96 -4.56 -17.62
N LEU A 177 6.27 -3.78 -18.45
CA LEU A 177 6.25 -3.96 -19.91
C LEU A 177 7.67 -3.88 -20.49
N HIS A 178 8.46 -2.88 -20.09
CA HIS A 178 9.86 -2.74 -20.53
C HIS A 178 10.78 -3.87 -20.04
N ALA A 179 10.42 -4.54 -18.95
CA ALA A 179 11.13 -5.72 -18.45
C ALA A 179 10.67 -7.03 -19.14
N GLY A 180 9.77 -6.93 -20.12
CA GLY A 180 9.27 -8.05 -20.91
C GLY A 180 8.13 -8.82 -20.24
N TRP A 181 7.38 -8.22 -19.32
CA TRP A 181 6.07 -8.74 -18.94
C TRP A 181 5.05 -8.39 -20.03
N THR A 182 4.22 -9.34 -20.39
CA THR A 182 3.21 -9.18 -21.43
C THR A 182 1.94 -8.51 -20.87
N ARG A 183 1.14 -7.91 -21.75
CA ARG A 183 -0.20 -7.41 -21.40
C ARG A 183 -1.04 -8.52 -20.75
N SER A 184 -1.00 -9.73 -21.31
CA SER A 184 -1.72 -10.90 -20.80
C SER A 184 -1.30 -11.27 -19.37
N GLU A 185 0.00 -11.35 -19.08
CA GLU A 185 0.49 -11.65 -17.72
C GLU A 185 0.08 -10.56 -16.73
N LEU A 186 0.17 -9.28 -17.11
CA LEU A 186 -0.23 -8.17 -16.24
C LEU A 186 -1.75 -8.09 -16.04
N THR A 187 -2.56 -8.49 -17.02
CA THR A 187 -4.00 -8.67 -16.84
C THR A 187 -4.28 -9.77 -15.81
N GLU A 188 -3.57 -10.89 -15.86
CA GLU A 188 -3.73 -11.94 -14.84
C GLU A 188 -3.32 -11.49 -13.43
N VAL A 189 -2.36 -10.58 -13.30
CA VAL A 189 -2.06 -9.92 -12.01
C VAL A 189 -3.29 -9.19 -11.49
N LEU A 190 -3.96 -8.38 -12.33
CA LEU A 190 -5.17 -7.68 -11.90
C LEU A 190 -6.29 -8.65 -11.49
N ILE A 191 -6.50 -9.71 -12.26
CA ILE A 191 -7.49 -10.76 -11.96
C ILE A 191 -7.13 -11.47 -10.66
N GLN A 192 -5.86 -11.86 -10.45
CA GLN A 192 -5.41 -12.47 -9.20
C GLN A 192 -5.75 -11.57 -8.00
N LEU A 193 -5.46 -10.28 -8.12
CA LEU A 193 -5.61 -9.33 -7.03
C LEU A 193 -7.08 -9.04 -6.67
N THR A 194 -8.07 -9.35 -7.53
CA THR A 194 -9.49 -9.22 -7.13
C THR A 194 -9.82 -10.12 -5.94
N GLY A 195 -9.15 -11.27 -5.81
CA GLY A 195 -9.35 -12.20 -4.69
C GLY A 195 -8.71 -11.76 -3.36
N TYR A 196 -7.76 -10.81 -3.40
CA TYR A 196 -6.99 -10.40 -2.21
C TYR A 196 -7.29 -8.98 -1.75
N ILE A 197 -7.44 -8.03 -2.68
CA ILE A 197 -7.70 -6.62 -2.39
C ILE A 197 -9.07 -6.14 -2.90
N GLY A 198 -9.82 -7.03 -3.57
CA GLY A 198 -11.21 -6.80 -3.95
C GLY A 198 -11.42 -5.97 -5.21
N TRP A 199 -12.62 -6.08 -5.77
CA TRP A 199 -13.08 -5.34 -6.94
C TRP A 199 -13.01 -3.81 -6.81
N PRO A 200 -13.37 -3.19 -5.67
CA PRO A 200 -13.37 -1.73 -5.57
C PRO A 200 -12.00 -1.10 -5.83
N LEU A 201 -10.90 -1.81 -5.52
CA LEU A 201 -9.54 -1.33 -5.78
C LEU A 201 -9.07 -1.66 -7.20
N ILE A 202 -9.42 -2.83 -7.73
CA ILE A 202 -8.94 -3.28 -9.05
C ILE A 202 -9.63 -2.57 -10.21
N LEU A 203 -10.93 -2.24 -10.09
CA LEU A 203 -11.69 -1.65 -11.20
C LEU A 203 -11.18 -0.26 -11.65
N PRO A 204 -10.81 0.68 -10.75
CA PRO A 204 -10.15 1.91 -11.17
C PRO A 204 -8.76 1.67 -11.75
N VAL A 205 -8.00 0.73 -11.18
CA VAL A 205 -6.65 0.38 -11.63
C VAL A 205 -6.64 -0.20 -13.04
N SER A 206 -7.66 -0.99 -13.42
CA SER A 206 -7.74 -1.57 -14.77
C SER A 206 -7.81 -0.51 -15.86
N ARG A 207 -8.51 0.61 -15.62
CA ARG A 207 -8.54 1.75 -16.54
C ARG A 207 -7.15 2.37 -16.73
N ILE A 208 -6.41 2.55 -15.63
CA ILE A 208 -5.04 3.08 -15.67
C ILE A 208 -4.12 2.14 -16.46
N VAL A 209 -4.29 0.83 -16.28
CA VAL A 209 -3.49 -0.19 -16.99
C VAL A 209 -3.82 -0.20 -18.48
N LEU A 210 -5.08 -0.03 -18.86
CA LEU A 210 -5.50 0.11 -20.26
C LEU A 210 -4.85 1.34 -20.91
N ASP A 211 -4.89 2.51 -20.25
CA ASP A 211 -4.24 3.73 -20.74
C ASP A 211 -2.73 3.49 -20.99
N VAL A 212 -2.06 2.79 -20.06
CA VAL A 212 -0.64 2.43 -20.21
C VAL A 212 -0.42 1.49 -21.38
N PHE A 213 -1.27 0.48 -21.53
CA PHE A 213 -1.19 -0.47 -22.63
C PHE A 213 -1.28 0.27 -23.95
N ASP A 214 -2.31 1.09 -24.15
CA ASP A 214 -2.54 1.82 -25.40
C ASP A 214 -1.36 2.74 -25.73
N ALA A 215 -0.87 3.50 -24.75
CA ALA A 215 0.31 4.34 -24.90
C ALA A 215 1.57 3.53 -25.29
N PHE A 216 1.81 2.39 -24.64
CA PHE A 216 2.96 1.54 -24.93
C PHE A 216 2.86 0.88 -26.31
N GLY A 217 1.65 0.51 -26.75
CA GLY A 217 1.39 -0.05 -28.08
C GLY A 217 1.57 0.96 -29.21
N ALA A 218 1.14 2.21 -28.98
CA ALA A 218 1.33 3.31 -29.93
C ALA A 218 2.81 3.65 -30.15
N LEU A 219 3.63 3.58 -29.09
CA LEU A 219 5.07 3.88 -29.16
C LEU A 219 5.89 2.75 -29.81
N ASN A 220 5.48 1.49 -29.63
CA ASN A 220 6.24 0.33 -30.08
C ASN A 220 5.68 -0.34 -31.35
N GLY A 221 4.65 0.26 -31.97
CA GLY A 221 4.05 -0.20 -33.23
C GLY A 221 3.46 -1.61 -33.12
N ALA A 222 2.29 -1.76 -32.51
CA ALA A 222 1.60 -3.05 -32.52
C ALA A 222 0.70 -3.19 -33.76
N GLN A 223 1.09 -4.07 -34.68
CA GLN A 223 0.13 -5.05 -35.21
C GLN A 223 -0.25 -5.96 -34.05
N ASP A 224 -1.48 -5.86 -33.57
CA ASP A 224 -2.39 -7.01 -33.47
C ASP A 224 -3.77 -6.55 -33.01
N GLY A 225 -4.77 -7.02 -33.75
CA GLY A 225 -6.15 -6.59 -33.66
C GLY A 225 -6.85 -7.03 -32.38
N SER A 226 -7.56 -6.09 -31.78
CA SER A 226 -8.78 -6.37 -31.05
C SER A 226 -9.86 -5.40 -31.55
N ALA A 227 -11.02 -5.98 -31.86
CA ALA A 227 -12.15 -5.32 -32.49
C ALA A 227 -12.64 -4.11 -31.69
N GLU A 228 -12.92 -3.03 -32.42
CA GLU A 228 -13.63 -1.86 -31.91
C GLU A 228 -15.03 -2.26 -31.43
N ILE A 229 -15.31 -1.99 -30.16
CA ILE A 229 -16.69 -1.85 -29.67
C ILE A 229 -16.87 -0.38 -29.30
N GLN A 230 -17.67 0.31 -30.11
CA GLN A 230 -18.05 1.70 -29.88
C GLN A 230 -18.79 1.85 -28.55
N ALA A 231 -18.23 2.69 -27.70
CA ALA A 231 -18.85 3.12 -26.45
C ALA A 231 -19.93 4.16 -26.72
N ASN A 232 -21.13 3.93 -26.21
CA ASN A 232 -22.06 5.01 -25.88
C ASN A 232 -22.04 5.21 -24.37
N ALA A 233 -21.54 6.36 -23.93
CA ALA A 233 -21.57 6.79 -22.54
C ALA A 233 -22.85 7.58 -22.28
N PRO A 234 -23.61 7.30 -21.20
CA PRO A 234 -24.39 8.33 -20.54
C PRO A 234 -23.49 9.05 -19.51
N THR A 235 -23.55 10.37 -19.55
CA THR A 235 -23.00 11.26 -18.53
C THR A 235 -23.96 11.30 -17.34
N GLU A 236 -23.51 10.86 -16.17
CA GLU A 236 -24.14 11.25 -14.91
C GLU A 236 -23.07 11.61 -13.87
N GLN A 237 -23.09 12.88 -13.46
CA GLN A 237 -22.43 13.39 -12.27
C GLN A 237 -23.33 13.08 -11.08
N HIS A 238 -22.85 12.27 -10.13
CA HIS A 238 -23.47 12.18 -8.82
C HIS A 238 -22.47 12.59 -7.74
N ALA A 239 -22.76 13.73 -7.12
CA ALA A 239 -22.16 14.14 -5.85
C ALA A 239 -22.72 13.24 -4.74
N LEU A 240 -21.86 12.44 -4.11
CA LEU A 240 -22.21 11.73 -2.89
C LEU A 240 -22.01 12.67 -1.71
N GLN A 241 -23.09 13.34 -1.30
CA GLN A 241 -23.18 13.98 0.01
C GLN A 241 -23.34 12.87 1.04
N ARG A 242 -22.28 12.57 1.79
CA ARG A 242 -22.35 11.61 2.91
C ARG A 242 -22.99 12.33 4.08
N ASP A 243 -24.23 12.00 4.39
CA ASP A 243 -24.83 12.34 5.69
C ASP A 243 -24.05 11.59 6.78
N LEU A 244 -23.26 12.35 7.54
CA LEU A 244 -22.56 11.85 8.71
C LEU A 244 -23.59 11.60 9.81
N CYS A 245 -23.83 10.32 10.12
CA CYS A 245 -24.48 9.97 11.38
C CYS A 245 -23.54 10.40 12.53
N PRO A 246 -23.98 11.23 13.49
CA PRO A 246 -23.13 11.58 14.62
C PRO A 246 -22.81 10.30 15.41
N PRO A 247 -21.55 10.09 15.83
CA PRO A 247 -21.21 8.93 16.63
C PRO A 247 -22.02 8.95 17.94
N PRO A 248 -22.40 7.78 18.48
CA PRO A 248 -23.00 7.72 19.81
C PRO A 248 -22.03 8.37 20.80
N ALA A 249 -22.55 9.22 21.69
CA ALA A 249 -21.77 9.82 22.75
C ALA A 249 -21.09 8.71 23.55
N VAL A 250 -19.76 8.69 23.56
CA VAL A 250 -18.98 7.69 24.27
C VAL A 250 -19.18 7.91 25.77
N GLY A 251 -19.91 7.01 26.42
CA GLY A 251 -20.07 7.00 27.86
C GLY A 251 -18.80 6.52 28.56
N GLY A 252 -18.25 7.36 29.44
CA GLY A 252 -17.46 6.98 30.61
C GLY A 252 -16.04 6.46 30.38
N PHE A 253 -15.07 7.35 30.19
CA PHE A 253 -13.64 7.05 30.37
C PHE A 253 -13.23 7.08 31.86
N ALA A 254 -13.90 6.31 32.70
CA ALA A 254 -13.77 6.41 34.16
C ALA A 254 -12.45 5.85 34.74
N ASP A 255 -11.58 5.25 33.92
CA ASP A 255 -10.34 4.60 34.38
C ASP A 255 -9.13 4.92 33.50
N MET A 256 -8.95 6.20 33.13
CA MET A 256 -7.75 6.65 32.43
C MET A 256 -6.74 7.30 33.39
N SER A 257 -5.45 7.09 33.12
CA SER A 257 -4.39 7.82 33.82
C SER A 257 -4.56 9.34 33.65
N SER A 258 -4.19 10.12 34.67
CA SER A 258 -4.32 11.58 34.65
C SER A 258 -3.62 12.25 33.47
N ALA A 259 -2.61 11.60 32.88
CA ALA A 259 -1.92 12.09 31.69
C ALA A 259 -2.77 12.01 30.42
N ILE A 260 -3.57 10.95 30.26
CA ILE A 260 -4.47 10.78 29.11
C ILE A 260 -5.67 11.71 29.25
N ALA A 261 -6.23 11.87 30.45
CA ALA A 261 -7.29 12.85 30.72
C ALA A 261 -6.84 14.27 30.33
N ARG A 262 -5.65 14.71 30.79
CA ARG A 262 -5.05 15.98 30.36
C ARG A 262 -4.77 16.07 28.85
N GLY A 263 -4.60 14.95 28.17
CA GLY A 263 -4.42 14.90 26.71
C GLY A 263 -5.74 15.11 25.97
N VAL A 264 -6.81 14.44 26.42
CA VAL A 264 -8.17 14.58 25.89
C VAL A 264 -8.70 15.99 26.15
N ASP A 265 -8.51 16.53 27.36
CA ASP A 265 -8.92 17.91 27.68
C ASP A 265 -8.21 18.92 26.76
N ARG A 266 -6.92 18.73 26.48
CA ARG A 266 -6.17 19.58 25.53
C ARG A 266 -6.71 19.49 24.10
N LEU A 267 -7.08 18.30 23.64
CA LEU A 267 -7.73 18.14 22.33
C LEU A 267 -9.10 18.85 22.28
N ALA A 268 -9.87 18.79 23.37
CA ALA A 268 -11.13 19.50 23.50
C ALA A 268 -10.93 21.03 23.55
N SER A 269 -9.93 21.52 24.27
CA SER A 269 -9.58 22.96 24.34
C SER A 269 -9.05 23.51 23.01
N ALA A 270 -8.35 22.68 22.23
CA ALA A 270 -7.92 23.04 20.87
C ALA A 270 -9.12 23.24 19.93
N ALA A 271 -10.20 22.48 20.12
CA ALA A 271 -11.44 22.66 19.37
C ALA A 271 -12.21 23.94 19.75
N SER A 272 -11.97 24.49 20.96
CA SER A 272 -12.56 25.75 21.42
C SER A 272 -11.70 27.00 21.16
N GLY A 273 -10.52 26.86 20.56
CA GLY A 273 -9.68 27.97 20.10
C GLY A 273 -8.79 28.64 21.15
N ASP A 274 -8.64 28.06 22.35
CA ASP A 274 -7.93 28.66 23.50
C ASP A 274 -6.52 28.04 23.72
N GLU A 275 -5.91 27.49 22.66
CA GLU A 275 -4.66 26.73 22.72
C GLU A 275 -3.40 27.60 22.52
N PRO A 276 -2.33 27.44 23.32
CA PRO A 276 -1.05 28.11 23.09
C PRO A 276 -0.46 27.81 21.69
N VAL A 277 0.11 28.83 21.04
CA VAL A 277 0.60 28.73 19.64
C VAL A 277 1.62 27.60 19.43
N GLU A 278 2.53 27.38 20.38
CA GLU A 278 3.52 26.29 20.28
C GLU A 278 2.87 24.90 20.32
N HIS A 279 1.82 24.72 21.13
CA HIS A 279 1.05 23.47 21.19
C HIS A 279 0.25 23.27 19.89
N ALA A 280 -0.36 24.33 19.36
CA ALA A 280 -1.04 24.28 18.07
C ALA A 280 -0.08 23.89 16.93
N LYS A 281 1.12 24.49 16.87
CA LYS A 281 2.16 24.14 15.88
C LYS A 281 2.53 22.65 15.96
N ALA A 282 2.86 22.15 17.16
CA ALA A 282 3.24 20.76 17.37
C ALA A 282 2.13 19.78 16.99
N ARG A 283 0.87 20.12 17.33
CA ARG A 283 -0.32 19.32 16.96
C ARG A 283 -0.50 19.25 15.45
N HIS A 284 -0.34 20.35 14.73
CA HIS A 284 -0.48 20.37 13.27
C HIS A 284 0.66 19.60 12.59
N LEU A 285 1.91 19.70 13.05
CA LEU A 285 3.02 18.88 12.55
C LEU A 285 2.77 17.39 12.82
N THR A 286 2.27 17.02 14.00
CA THR A 286 1.89 15.64 14.32
C THR A 286 0.79 15.15 13.37
N SER A 287 -0.22 15.97 13.09
CA SER A 287 -1.31 15.64 12.17
C SER A 287 -0.79 15.45 10.73
N ILE A 288 0.17 16.27 10.28
CA ILE A 288 0.85 16.12 8.99
C ILE A 288 1.59 14.78 8.91
N ALA A 289 2.34 14.40 9.95
CA ALA A 289 3.02 13.10 10.00
C ALA A 289 2.02 11.94 9.96
N CYS A 290 0.95 11.99 10.76
CA CYS A 290 -0.09 10.97 10.79
C CYS A 290 -0.81 10.83 9.44
N LEU A 291 -1.20 11.95 8.81
CA LEU A 291 -1.84 11.93 7.50
C LEU A 291 -0.90 11.45 6.39
N THR A 292 0.39 11.70 6.51
CA THR A 292 1.41 11.12 5.62
C THR A 292 1.42 9.60 5.78
N CYS A 293 1.46 9.07 7.00
CA CYS A 293 1.36 7.62 7.24
C CYS A 293 0.03 7.01 6.77
N LEU A 294 -1.07 7.75 6.88
CA LEU A 294 -2.41 7.34 6.46
C LEU A 294 -2.70 7.60 4.99
N ALA A 295 -1.72 8.03 4.19
CA ALA A 295 -1.91 8.53 2.83
C ALA A 295 -2.68 7.60 1.86
N ARG A 296 -2.87 6.31 2.21
CA ARG A 296 -3.78 5.38 1.53
C ARG A 296 -5.26 5.79 1.64
N ASN A 297 -5.64 6.33 2.80
CA ASN A 297 -7.00 6.75 3.17
C ASN A 297 -7.15 8.25 3.43
N ALA A 298 -6.03 8.99 3.47
CA ALA A 298 -6.04 10.42 3.77
C ALA A 298 -6.44 11.25 2.54
N ASP A 299 -7.28 12.25 2.79
CA ASP A 299 -7.63 13.28 1.81
C ASP A 299 -6.53 14.35 1.74
N ALA A 300 -6.18 14.75 0.51
CA ALA A 300 -5.24 15.84 0.25
C ALA A 300 -5.72 17.17 0.83
N HIS A 301 -7.04 17.40 0.91
CA HIS A 301 -7.58 18.61 1.54
C HIS A 301 -7.27 18.66 3.03
N SER A 302 -7.51 17.58 3.78
CA SER A 302 -7.17 17.50 5.21
C SER A 302 -5.68 17.76 5.47
N LEU A 303 -4.79 17.20 4.65
CA LEU A 303 -3.37 17.46 4.74
C LEU A 303 -3.04 18.94 4.43
N THR A 304 -3.65 19.50 3.39
CA THR A 304 -3.49 20.92 3.02
C THR A 304 -3.91 21.86 4.14
N THR A 305 -5.03 21.56 4.81
CA THR A 305 -5.55 22.34 5.95
C THR A 305 -4.54 22.38 7.08
N HIS A 306 -4.02 21.23 7.53
CA HIS A 306 -3.03 21.20 8.59
C HIS A 306 -1.69 21.81 8.21
N ILE A 307 -1.28 21.75 6.94
CA ILE A 307 -0.11 22.49 6.43
C ILE A 307 -0.34 24.00 6.57
N GLY A 308 -1.51 24.49 6.19
CA GLY A 308 -1.88 25.90 6.32
C GLY A 308 -1.95 26.35 7.77
N ASP A 309 -2.55 25.55 8.66
CA ASP A 309 -2.62 25.83 10.09
C ASP A 309 -1.23 25.82 10.74
N ALA A 310 -0.40 24.82 10.46
CA ALA A 310 0.97 24.74 10.98
C ALA A 310 1.75 26.02 10.61
N ARG A 311 1.59 26.50 9.37
CA ARG A 311 2.19 27.76 8.92
C ARG A 311 1.66 28.97 9.67
N ARG A 312 0.35 29.07 9.91
CA ARG A 312 -0.25 30.14 10.72
C ARG A 312 0.26 30.12 12.16
N SER A 313 0.55 28.94 12.69
CA SER A 313 1.17 28.74 14.02
C SER A 313 2.70 28.89 14.01
N GLY A 314 3.31 29.36 12.92
CA GLY A 314 4.74 29.67 12.86
C GLY A 314 5.66 28.49 12.48
N ALA A 315 5.14 27.41 11.89
CA ALA A 315 5.98 26.39 11.28
C ALA A 315 6.59 26.90 9.95
N SER A 316 7.90 26.70 9.80
CA SER A 316 8.60 26.95 8.55
C SER A 316 8.28 25.88 7.50
N ARG A 317 8.52 26.19 6.22
CA ARG A 317 8.44 25.19 5.14
C ARG A 317 9.41 24.03 5.37
N HIS A 318 10.59 24.32 5.91
CA HIS A 318 11.59 23.31 6.24
C HIS A 318 11.07 22.34 7.31
N GLU A 319 10.50 22.84 8.41
CA GLU A 319 9.93 21.97 9.46
C GLU A 319 8.80 21.07 8.93
N ILE A 320 7.96 21.58 8.03
CA ILE A 320 6.89 20.78 7.40
C ILE A 320 7.49 19.70 6.50
N VAL A 321 8.49 20.03 5.68
CA VAL A 321 9.18 19.06 4.82
C VAL A 321 9.90 18.00 5.65
N GLU A 322 10.64 18.40 6.70
CA GLU A 322 11.30 17.47 7.63
C GLU A 322 10.29 16.56 8.33
N THR A 323 9.12 17.09 8.71
CA THR A 323 8.04 16.27 9.29
C THR A 323 7.54 15.21 8.30
N ILE A 324 7.34 15.58 7.04
CA ILE A 324 6.89 14.65 5.99
C ILE A 324 7.98 13.61 5.69
N VAL A 325 9.24 14.05 5.52
CA VAL A 325 10.39 13.17 5.24
C VAL A 325 10.68 12.25 6.43
N GLY A 326 10.49 12.73 7.66
CA GLY A 326 10.62 11.95 8.89
C GLY A 326 9.62 10.79 8.98
N ALA A 327 8.51 10.85 8.24
CA ALA A 327 7.57 9.73 8.14
C ALA A 327 8.05 8.61 7.19
N LEU A 328 9.11 8.80 6.40
CA LEU A 328 9.60 7.84 5.40
C LEU A 328 9.84 6.43 5.96
N PRO A 329 10.51 6.24 7.12
CA PRO A 329 10.68 4.91 7.71
C PRO A 329 9.37 4.19 8.00
N HIS A 330 8.28 4.91 8.21
CA HIS A 330 7.00 4.36 8.65
C HIS A 330 6.00 4.21 7.51
N ALA A 331 5.98 5.18 6.59
CA ALA A 331 4.98 5.30 5.54
C ALA A 331 5.46 4.78 4.18
N GLY A 332 6.78 4.67 3.98
CA GLY A 332 7.37 4.36 2.68
C GLY A 332 7.37 5.55 1.71
N VAL A 333 8.03 5.35 0.57
CA VAL A 333 8.35 6.42 -0.38
C VAL A 333 7.12 7.02 -1.05
N LEU A 334 6.11 6.21 -1.37
CA LEU A 334 4.92 6.67 -2.11
C LEU A 334 4.08 7.63 -1.28
N ALA A 335 3.93 7.35 0.01
CA ALA A 335 3.21 8.19 0.94
C ALA A 335 3.90 9.55 1.14
N VAL A 336 5.22 9.52 1.31
CA VAL A 336 6.04 10.73 1.45
C VAL A 336 6.01 11.56 0.17
N GLN A 337 6.17 10.94 -1.01
CA GLN A 337 6.11 11.64 -2.29
C GLN A 337 4.76 12.35 -2.50
N TRP A 338 3.65 11.66 -2.19
CA TRP A 338 2.33 12.26 -2.24
C TRP A 338 2.21 13.46 -1.28
N ALA A 339 2.62 13.31 -0.03
CA ALA A 339 2.54 14.38 0.96
C ALA A 339 3.41 15.60 0.58
N LEU A 340 4.60 15.36 0.02
CA LEU A 340 5.47 16.40 -0.53
C LEU A 340 4.82 17.11 -1.72
N ALA A 341 4.13 16.39 -2.61
CA ALA A 341 3.41 16.99 -3.73
C ALA A 341 2.28 17.90 -3.23
N VAL A 342 1.49 17.46 -2.24
CA VAL A 342 0.44 18.27 -1.59
C VAL A 342 1.05 19.51 -0.93
N ALA A 343 2.15 19.35 -0.19
CA ALA A 343 2.84 20.47 0.46
C ALA A 343 3.37 21.49 -0.57
N HIS A 344 3.99 21.02 -1.65
CA HIS A 344 4.48 21.89 -2.73
C HIS A 344 3.34 22.72 -3.35
N GLN A 345 2.20 22.10 -3.64
CA GLN A 345 1.02 22.80 -4.17
C GLN A 345 0.48 23.85 -3.19
N SER A 346 0.42 23.52 -1.89
CA SER A 346 0.00 24.43 -0.81
C SER A 346 0.96 25.63 -0.66
N PHE A 347 2.26 25.40 -0.77
CA PHE A 347 3.26 26.46 -0.71
C PHE A 347 3.16 27.41 -1.91
N ALA A 348 2.93 26.87 -3.10
CA ALA A 348 2.81 27.65 -4.32
C ALA A 348 1.51 28.49 -4.34
N SER A 349 0.40 27.98 -3.79
CA SER A 349 -0.85 28.74 -3.70
C SER A 349 -0.73 29.91 -2.72
N ALA A 350 -0.08 29.71 -1.58
CA ALA A 350 0.21 30.78 -0.61
C ALA A 350 1.07 31.90 -1.22
N ASP A 351 2.11 31.55 -1.99
CA ASP A 351 3.00 32.53 -2.63
C ASP A 351 2.24 33.37 -3.67
N ARG A 352 1.35 32.75 -4.46
CA ARG A 352 0.50 33.48 -5.42
C ARG A 352 -0.48 34.43 -4.73
N HIS A 353 -1.02 34.05 -3.57
CA HIS A 353 -1.93 34.91 -2.82
C HIS A 353 -1.19 36.14 -2.25
N ALA A 354 -0.01 35.93 -1.66
CA ALA A 354 0.81 37.02 -1.16
C ALA A 354 1.23 37.99 -2.27
N ALA A 355 1.60 37.48 -3.45
CA ALA A 355 1.97 38.31 -4.60
C ALA A 355 0.79 39.17 -5.13
N ARG A 356 -0.44 38.65 -5.09
CA ARG A 356 -1.64 39.39 -5.49
C ARG A 356 -1.99 40.49 -4.49
N GLU A 357 -1.88 40.23 -3.19
CA GLU A 357 -2.12 41.25 -2.16
C GLU A 357 -1.11 42.40 -2.27
N HIS A 358 0.17 42.10 -2.48
CA HIS A 358 1.19 43.14 -2.68
C HIS A 358 1.01 43.91 -3.99
N GLY A 359 0.55 43.25 -5.06
CA GLY A 359 0.25 43.90 -6.34
C GLY A 359 -0.97 44.83 -6.29
N ASN A 360 -1.94 44.55 -5.41
CA ASN A 360 -3.15 45.38 -5.23
C ASN A 360 -2.95 46.55 -4.24
N VAL A 361 -1.85 46.57 -3.50
CA VAL A 361 -1.48 47.67 -2.58
C VAL A 361 -0.59 48.72 -3.28
N LEU A 362 -0.02 48.37 -4.45
CA LEU A 362 0.83 49.24 -5.27
C LEU A 362 0.11 49.82 -6.52
N ALA A 363 -1.17 49.52 -6.69
CA ALA A 363 -2.08 50.09 -7.69
C ALA A 363 -3.12 50.96 -6.98
#